data_AF-A0A067MMG5-F1
#
_entry.id   AF-A0A067MMG5-F1
#
_cell.length_a   1.000
_cell.length_b   1.000
_cell.length_c   1.000
_cell.angle_alpha   90.00
_cell.angle_beta   90.00
_cell.angle_gamma   90.00
#
_symmetry.space_group_name_H-M   'P 1'
#
loop_
_entity.id
_entity.type
_entity.pdbx_description
1 polymer ?
#
loop_
_entity_poly.entity_id
_entity_poly.type
_entity_poly.pdbx_seq_one_letter_code
_entity_poly.pdbx_strand_id
1 'polypeptide(L)'
;MLARRLALSARSSTLASLRYVPRNHWRPVPSTSRAFSMSPLETLSTTFLELGATVSTLPLPGWIGPYSATIIFITMCLRFGITLPISIWSRNRIARLRDIVQPELKHLEKEYALGFKEEVAKKRLPAEKVKVEFEKFKEETGPLLVKKRTELLKLHRCHPIPTFALPLVHVPFFVLYSFTLQQAATTLGTPLFNETFFSDGSLAQSDPTGFFPIAVGLTSLAGLEISRYFTSDKKKARWEQLLEQGLRGLSVLVIAIATQAPGAVTLYWLSSTSWTFVQNVVLGYTDRQRRDLVARQAQRAGLITPRFVPRHEQKMGGTTAHLVLVLLGVRVEKRLADTAEFQS
;
A
#
# COMPACT_ATOMS: atom_id res chain seq x y z
N MET A 1 -10.10 84.83 -0.93
CA MET A 1 -11.09 85.29 -1.93
C MET A 1 -11.71 84.04 -2.56
N LEU A 2 -12.90 83.65 -2.09
CA LEU A 2 -14.18 83.87 -2.79
C LEU A 2 -14.33 82.89 -3.98
N ALA A 3 -14.97 81.74 -3.77
CA ALA A 3 -16.42 81.52 -3.71
C ALA A 3 -17.06 81.30 -5.09
N ARG A 4 -17.70 80.12 -5.19
CA ARG A 4 -19.02 79.86 -5.75
C ARG A 4 -19.34 80.32 -7.19
N ARG A 5 -19.79 79.28 -7.93
CA ARG A 5 -21.00 79.23 -8.77
C ARG A 5 -20.93 79.94 -10.12
N LEU A 6 -21.31 79.19 -11.16
CA LEU A 6 -22.32 79.47 -12.20
C LEU A 6 -22.22 78.28 -13.17
N ALA A 7 -23.08 77.25 -13.11
CA ALA A 7 -24.50 77.21 -13.44
C ALA A 7 -24.82 77.64 -14.87
N LEU A 8 -25.58 76.76 -15.54
CA LEU A 8 -26.44 76.96 -16.72
C LEU A 8 -25.77 76.68 -18.07
N SER A 9 -26.08 75.52 -18.67
CA SER A 9 -27.31 75.27 -19.44
C SER A 9 -27.24 75.89 -20.82
N ALA A 10 -26.82 75.09 -21.81
CA ALA A 10 -27.18 75.30 -23.20
C ALA A 10 -27.82 74.01 -23.73
N ARG A 11 -29.15 74.00 -23.64
CA ARG A 11 -30.12 73.28 -24.46
C ARG A 11 -29.65 73.26 -25.93
N SER A 12 -29.42 72.07 -26.47
CA SER A 12 -30.35 71.33 -27.34
C SER A 12 -30.32 71.76 -28.80
N SER A 13 -30.11 70.75 -29.66
CA SER A 13 -30.61 70.62 -31.06
C SER A 13 -30.08 71.68 -32.03
N THR A 14 -29.43 71.38 -33.15
CA THR A 14 -29.80 70.48 -34.26
C THR A 14 -28.74 70.83 -35.32
N LEU A 15 -28.00 69.93 -35.96
CA LEU A 15 -28.42 69.21 -37.16
C LEU A 15 -27.18 68.54 -37.81
N ALA A 16 -27.45 67.39 -38.42
CA ALA A 16 -26.91 66.94 -39.69
C ALA A 16 -25.39 66.66 -39.77
N SER A 17 -25.01 65.39 -39.65
CA SER A 17 -24.95 64.41 -40.75
C SER A 17 -23.52 64.25 -41.25
N LEU A 18 -22.75 63.41 -40.54
CA LEU A 18 -21.53 62.84 -41.08
C LEU A 18 -21.54 61.33 -40.84
N ARG A 19 -21.75 60.63 -41.96
CA ARG A 19 -21.29 59.28 -42.29
C ARG A 19 -21.71 58.17 -41.33
N TYR A 20 -22.81 57.54 -41.72
CA TYR A 20 -23.14 56.16 -41.36
C TYR A 20 -22.00 55.22 -41.78
N VAL A 21 -21.22 54.75 -40.81
CA VAL A 21 -20.35 53.57 -40.93
C VAL A 21 -21.16 52.40 -40.37
N PRO A 22 -21.39 51.31 -41.12
CA PRO A 22 -22.20 50.21 -40.63
C PRO A 22 -21.50 49.61 -39.40
N ARG A 23 -22.19 49.67 -38.27
CA ARG A 23 -21.79 49.05 -37.02
C ARG A 23 -21.82 47.54 -37.27
N ASN A 24 -20.64 46.91 -37.31
CA ASN A 24 -20.51 45.47 -37.32
C ASN A 24 -21.42 44.90 -36.22
N HIS A 25 -22.47 44.21 -36.65
CA HIS A 25 -23.28 43.43 -35.75
C HIS A 25 -22.35 42.33 -35.25
N TRP A 26 -22.00 42.40 -33.97
CA TRP A 26 -21.46 41.26 -33.25
C TRP A 26 -22.51 40.15 -33.37
N ARG A 27 -22.39 39.33 -34.41
CA ARG A 27 -23.03 38.02 -34.42
C ARG A 27 -22.40 37.31 -33.23
N PRO A 28 -23.18 36.89 -32.20
CA PRO A 28 -22.64 35.92 -31.27
C PRO A 28 -22.24 34.73 -32.13
N VAL A 29 -20.94 34.47 -32.20
CA VAL A 29 -20.43 33.20 -32.69
C VAL A 29 -21.25 32.16 -31.93
N PRO A 30 -21.99 31.25 -32.59
CA PRO A 30 -22.61 30.17 -31.86
C PRO A 30 -21.47 29.50 -31.14
N SER A 31 -21.42 29.64 -29.82
CA SER A 31 -20.68 28.75 -28.97
C SER A 31 -21.21 27.39 -29.37
N THR A 32 -20.48 26.69 -30.23
CA THR A 32 -20.52 25.25 -30.28
C THR A 32 -20.19 24.86 -28.85
N SER A 33 -21.25 24.72 -28.05
CA SER A 33 -21.23 23.91 -26.85
C SER A 33 -20.72 22.58 -27.34
N ARG A 34 -19.40 22.40 -27.24
CA ARG A 34 -18.80 21.08 -27.26
C ARG A 34 -19.63 20.35 -26.24
N ALA A 35 -20.40 19.36 -26.69
CA ALA A 35 -21.05 18.41 -25.80
C ALA A 35 -19.93 17.96 -24.86
N PHE A 36 -19.98 18.51 -23.64
CA PHE A 36 -18.88 18.43 -22.70
C PHE A 36 -18.85 16.96 -22.32
N SER A 37 -17.74 16.31 -22.65
CA SER A 37 -17.50 14.88 -22.44
C SER A 37 -18.02 14.47 -21.08
N MET A 38 -18.75 13.35 -21.00
CA MET A 38 -18.92 12.65 -19.71
C MET A 38 -17.56 12.64 -19.01
N SER A 39 -17.56 13.01 -17.73
CA SER A 39 -16.32 12.90 -16.96
C SER A 39 -15.86 11.43 -17.02
N PRO A 40 -14.55 11.14 -17.11
CA PRO A 40 -14.06 9.77 -17.14
C PRO A 40 -14.64 8.90 -16.01
N LEU A 41 -14.96 9.52 -14.87
CA LEU A 41 -15.58 8.89 -13.73
C LEU A 41 -17.05 8.48 -13.97
N GLU A 42 -17.85 9.32 -14.61
CA GLU A 42 -19.22 8.99 -14.99
C GLU A 42 -19.23 7.80 -15.96
N THR A 43 -18.33 7.79 -16.95
CA THR A 43 -18.24 6.68 -17.91
C THR A 43 -17.88 5.36 -17.21
N LEU A 44 -16.92 5.40 -16.27
CA LEU A 44 -16.56 4.21 -15.49
C LEU A 44 -17.71 3.76 -14.57
N SER A 45 -18.45 4.71 -14.00
CA SER A 45 -19.61 4.44 -13.15
C SER A 45 -20.74 3.80 -13.94
N THR A 46 -21.09 4.32 -15.12
CA THR A 46 -22.11 3.73 -15.99
C THR A 46 -21.69 2.34 -16.47
N THR A 47 -20.42 2.19 -16.87
CA THR A 47 -19.86 0.87 -17.26
C THR A 47 -19.98 -0.14 -16.11
N PHE A 48 -19.70 0.28 -14.87
CA PHE A 48 -19.87 -0.58 -13.70
C PHE A 48 -21.33 -1.00 -13.49
N LEU A 49 -22.28 -0.07 -13.62
CA LEU A 49 -23.71 -0.35 -13.47
C LEU A 49 -24.22 -1.29 -14.58
N GLU A 50 -23.78 -1.09 -15.82
CA GLU A 50 -24.07 -1.97 -16.95
C GLU A 50 -23.53 -3.38 -16.71
N LEU A 51 -22.29 -3.50 -16.24
CA LEU A 51 -21.72 -4.80 -15.87
C LEU A 51 -22.55 -5.49 -14.78
N GLY A 52 -22.97 -4.76 -13.74
CA GLY A 52 -23.87 -5.31 -12.72
C GLY A 52 -25.21 -5.81 -13.30
N ALA A 53 -25.80 -5.06 -14.22
CA ALA A 53 -26.99 -5.49 -14.93
C ALA A 53 -26.75 -6.75 -15.78
N THR A 54 -25.61 -6.87 -16.48
CA THR A 54 -25.29 -8.10 -17.21
C THR A 54 -25.11 -9.29 -16.26
N VAL A 55 -24.47 -9.09 -15.11
CA VAL A 55 -24.24 -10.13 -14.10
C VAL A 55 -25.55 -10.60 -13.46
N SER A 56 -26.58 -9.76 -13.41
CA SER A 56 -27.93 -10.16 -12.95
C SER A 56 -28.59 -11.26 -13.79
N THR A 57 -28.12 -11.47 -15.02
CA THR A 57 -28.62 -12.55 -15.90
C THR A 57 -27.96 -13.91 -15.60
N LEU A 58 -26.88 -13.92 -14.82
CA LEU A 58 -26.19 -15.14 -14.42
C LEU A 58 -26.92 -15.81 -13.24
N PRO A 59 -26.91 -17.16 -13.16
CA PRO A 59 -27.47 -17.88 -12.03
C PRO A 59 -26.58 -17.73 -10.78
N LEU A 60 -26.72 -16.60 -10.10
CA LEU A 60 -26.00 -16.32 -8.85
C LEU A 60 -26.70 -16.98 -7.65
N PRO A 61 -25.93 -17.39 -6.63
CA PRO A 61 -26.48 -17.79 -5.34
C PRO A 61 -27.35 -16.67 -4.76
N GLY A 62 -28.52 -16.99 -4.20
CA GLY A 62 -29.47 -15.98 -3.70
C GLY A 62 -28.97 -15.07 -2.57
N TRP A 63 -27.81 -15.37 -1.97
CA TRP A 63 -27.19 -14.56 -0.93
C TRP A 63 -26.21 -13.49 -1.47
N ILE A 64 -25.83 -13.56 -2.75
CA ILE A 64 -24.95 -12.57 -3.39
C ILE A 64 -25.72 -11.85 -4.49
N GLY A 65 -25.94 -10.55 -4.30
CA GLY A 65 -26.55 -9.72 -5.32
C GLY A 65 -25.60 -9.45 -6.49
N PRO A 66 -26.14 -9.07 -7.66
CA PRO A 66 -25.37 -8.88 -8.88
C PRO A 66 -24.34 -7.76 -8.80
N TYR A 67 -24.63 -6.65 -8.11
CA TYR A 67 -23.69 -5.54 -7.95
C TYR A 67 -22.56 -5.89 -6.98
N SER A 68 -22.87 -6.59 -5.88
CA SER A 68 -21.88 -7.12 -4.94
C SER A 68 -20.94 -8.12 -5.61
N ALA A 69 -21.49 -9.05 -6.40
CA ALA A 69 -20.72 -10.00 -7.19
C ALA A 69 -19.79 -9.28 -8.17
N THR A 70 -20.29 -8.24 -8.85
CA THR A 70 -19.51 -7.44 -9.80
C THR A 70 -18.36 -6.71 -9.11
N ILE A 71 -18.61 -6.10 -7.93
CA ILE A 71 -17.58 -5.44 -7.13
C ILE A 71 -16.47 -6.43 -6.76
N ILE A 72 -16.84 -7.60 -6.23
CA ILE A 72 -15.87 -8.63 -5.83
C ILE A 72 -15.10 -9.13 -7.05
N PHE A 73 -15.79 -9.41 -8.15
CA PHE A 73 -15.18 -9.95 -9.37
C PHE A 73 -14.17 -8.98 -9.99
N ILE A 74 -14.55 -7.71 -10.21
CA ILE A 74 -13.64 -6.69 -10.76
C ILE A 74 -12.43 -6.52 -9.84
N THR A 75 -12.65 -6.52 -8.52
CA THR A 75 -11.57 -6.46 -7.53
C THR A 75 -10.60 -7.63 -7.71
N MET A 76 -11.11 -8.86 -7.81
CA MET A 76 -10.27 -10.04 -8.02
C MET A 76 -9.51 -9.93 -9.35
N CYS A 77 -10.17 -9.55 -10.46
CA CYS A 77 -9.52 -9.37 -11.75
C CYS A 77 -8.36 -8.36 -11.70
N LEU A 78 -8.54 -7.18 -11.08
CA LEU A 78 -7.48 -6.19 -10.90
C LEU A 78 -6.35 -6.71 -10.01
N ARG A 79 -6.69 -7.46 -8.96
CA ARG A 79 -5.73 -8.02 -8.02
C ARG A 79 -4.89 -9.15 -8.65
N PHE A 80 -5.51 -10.07 -9.37
CA PHE A 80 -4.81 -11.15 -10.07
C PHE A 80 -4.03 -10.66 -11.29
N GLY A 81 -4.63 -9.80 -12.12
CA GLY A 81 -4.02 -9.37 -13.39
C GLY A 81 -2.87 -8.38 -13.20
N ILE A 82 -2.98 -7.47 -12.22
CA ILE A 82 -2.00 -6.39 -12.04
C ILE A 82 -1.20 -6.59 -10.76
N THR A 83 -1.89 -6.73 -9.62
CA THR A 83 -1.22 -6.64 -8.31
C THR A 83 -0.35 -7.88 -8.03
N LEU A 84 -0.84 -9.08 -8.31
CA LEU A 84 -0.17 -10.34 -8.02
C LEU A 84 1.19 -10.49 -8.74
N PRO A 85 1.29 -10.34 -10.08
CA PRO A 85 2.58 -10.48 -10.77
C PRO A 85 3.60 -9.43 -10.30
N ILE A 86 3.16 -8.18 -10.11
CA ILE A 86 4.01 -7.11 -9.59
C ILE A 86 4.48 -7.43 -8.17
N SER A 87 3.61 -7.99 -7.34
CA SER A 87 3.95 -8.37 -5.97
C SER A 87 4.97 -9.51 -5.92
N ILE A 88 4.83 -10.54 -6.76
CA ILE A 88 5.80 -11.64 -6.86
C ILE A 88 7.15 -11.09 -7.35
N TRP A 89 7.13 -10.24 -8.38
CA TRP A 89 8.32 -9.60 -8.91
C TRP A 89 9.03 -8.72 -7.85
N SER A 90 8.30 -7.88 -7.13
CA SER A 90 8.83 -7.02 -6.07
C SER A 90 9.39 -7.86 -4.91
N ARG A 91 8.69 -8.91 -4.47
CA ARG A 91 9.18 -9.82 -3.43
C ARG A 91 10.47 -10.53 -3.82
N ASN A 92 10.59 -11.01 -5.05
CA ASN A 92 11.83 -11.62 -5.55
C ASN A 92 13.01 -10.63 -5.59
N ARG A 93 12.75 -9.33 -5.73
CA ARG A 93 13.78 -8.27 -5.62
C ARG A 93 14.18 -8.06 -4.16
N ILE A 94 13.21 -7.98 -3.26
CA ILE A 94 13.45 -7.85 -1.81
C ILE A 94 14.21 -9.06 -1.27
N ALA A 95 13.87 -10.27 -1.70
CA ALA A 95 14.55 -11.50 -1.31
C ALA A 95 16.03 -11.46 -1.68
N ARG A 96 16.39 -11.06 -2.90
CA ARG A 96 17.80 -10.89 -3.32
C ARG A 96 18.54 -9.84 -2.49
N LEU A 97 17.88 -8.72 -2.20
CA LEU A 97 18.45 -7.68 -1.34
C LEU A 97 18.76 -8.22 0.07
N ARG A 98 17.82 -8.97 0.66
CA ARG A 98 17.94 -9.54 2.01
C ARG A 98 18.92 -10.69 2.09
N ASP A 99 18.90 -11.59 1.11
CA ASP A 99 19.62 -12.86 1.19
C ASP A 99 21.05 -12.75 0.65
N ILE A 100 21.35 -11.75 -0.19
CA ILE A 100 22.68 -11.58 -0.82
C ILE A 100 23.36 -10.28 -0.36
N VAL A 101 22.71 -9.13 -0.60
CA VAL A 101 23.36 -7.82 -0.39
C VAL A 101 23.50 -7.47 1.09
N GLN A 102 22.48 -7.75 1.90
CA GLN A 102 22.51 -7.48 3.35
C GLN A 102 23.60 -8.25 4.12
N PRO A 103 23.82 -9.57 3.93
CA PRO A 103 24.87 -10.27 4.65
C PRO A 103 26.28 -9.82 4.23
N GLU A 104 26.52 -9.55 2.95
CA GLU A 104 27.81 -9.03 2.47
C GLU A 104 28.12 -7.66 3.08
N LEU A 105 27.14 -6.76 3.10
CA LEU A 105 27.32 -5.46 3.72
C LEU A 105 27.59 -5.57 5.23
N LYS A 106 26.89 -6.48 5.93
CA LYS A 106 27.14 -6.76 7.35
C LYS A 106 28.50 -7.40 7.62
N HIS A 107 29.04 -8.18 6.68
CA HIS A 107 30.38 -8.75 6.78
C HIS A 107 31.42 -7.63 6.70
N LEU A 108 31.29 -6.76 5.70
CA LEU A 108 32.17 -5.60 5.53
C LEU A 108 32.11 -4.66 6.74
N GLU A 109 30.91 -4.33 7.23
CA GLU A 109 30.75 -3.52 8.44
C GLU A 109 31.47 -4.10 9.65
N LYS A 110 31.45 -5.43 9.81
CA LYS A 110 32.19 -6.11 10.89
C LYS A 110 33.69 -6.06 10.69
N GLU A 111 34.16 -6.27 9.47
CA GLU A 111 35.59 -6.21 9.12
C GLU A 111 36.17 -4.83 9.41
N TYR A 112 35.48 -3.77 8.96
CA TYR A 112 35.82 -2.39 9.28
C TYR A 112 35.79 -2.12 10.80
N ALA A 113 34.77 -2.61 11.52
CA ALA A 113 34.69 -2.44 12.97
C ALA A 113 35.81 -3.18 13.72
N LEU A 114 36.30 -4.31 13.21
CA LEU A 114 37.45 -5.02 13.78
C LEU A 114 38.75 -4.25 13.52
N GLY A 115 38.97 -3.78 12.28
CA GLY A 115 40.12 -2.94 11.93
C GLY A 115 40.23 -1.70 12.81
N PHE A 116 39.09 -1.01 13.05
CA PHE A 116 39.04 0.13 13.97
C PHE A 116 39.45 -0.23 15.40
N LYS A 117 38.98 -1.38 15.93
CA LYS A 117 39.36 -1.82 17.28
C LYS A 117 40.85 -2.11 17.40
N GLU A 118 41.46 -2.72 16.38
CA GLU A 118 42.89 -2.98 16.35
C GLU A 118 43.71 -1.69 16.31
N GLU A 119 43.26 -0.71 15.52
CA GLU A 119 43.93 0.59 15.42
C GLU A 119 43.88 1.37 16.75
N VAL A 120 42.73 1.38 17.41
CA VAL A 120 42.58 1.96 18.76
C VAL A 120 43.44 1.23 19.78
N ALA A 121 43.51 -0.11 19.73
CA ALA A 121 44.33 -0.91 20.62
C ALA A 121 45.84 -0.64 20.44
N LYS A 122 46.30 -0.48 19.19
CA LYS A 122 47.69 -0.13 18.87
C LYS A 122 48.06 1.26 19.38
N LYS A 123 47.18 2.25 19.18
CA LYS A 123 47.43 3.64 19.59
C LYS A 123 47.27 3.89 21.10
N ARG A 124 46.74 2.92 21.88
CA ARG A 124 46.48 3.00 23.34
C ARG A 124 45.81 4.33 23.74
N LEU A 125 44.83 4.77 22.96
CA LEU A 125 44.21 6.08 23.14
C LEU A 125 43.34 6.12 24.42
N PRO A 126 43.35 7.23 25.18
CA PRO A 126 42.40 7.45 26.27
C PRO A 126 40.97 7.55 25.73
N ALA A 127 39.98 7.14 26.55
CA ALA A 127 38.59 6.96 26.13
C ALA A 127 37.93 8.18 25.47
N GLU A 128 38.38 9.40 25.82
CA GLU A 128 37.90 10.64 25.22
C GLU A 128 38.33 10.78 23.75
N LYS A 129 39.60 10.46 23.43
CA LYS A 129 40.13 10.52 22.07
C LYS A 129 39.59 9.41 21.18
N VAL A 130 39.21 8.27 21.75
CA VAL A 130 38.57 7.16 21.03
C VAL A 130 37.24 7.59 20.41
N LYS A 131 36.45 8.43 21.08
CA LYS A 131 35.18 8.94 20.54
C LYS A 131 35.41 9.79 19.29
N VAL A 132 36.40 10.68 19.34
CA VAL A 132 36.77 11.54 18.20
C VAL A 132 37.28 10.71 17.02
N GLU A 133 38.13 9.71 17.29
CA GLU A 133 38.61 8.79 16.25
C GLU A 133 37.46 7.97 15.64
N PHE A 134 36.49 7.55 16.46
CA PHE A 134 35.32 6.80 15.99
C PHE A 134 34.40 7.64 15.11
N GLU A 135 34.20 8.92 15.44
CA GLU A 135 33.43 9.85 14.62
C GLU A 135 34.09 10.04 13.25
N LYS A 136 35.41 10.27 13.22
CA LYS A 136 36.19 10.34 11.97
C LYS A 136 36.11 9.05 11.16
N PHE A 137 36.30 7.91 11.82
CA PHE A 137 36.21 6.60 11.18
C PHE A 137 34.83 6.36 10.56
N LYS A 138 33.75 6.76 11.24
CA LYS A 138 32.38 6.65 10.73
C LYS A 138 32.17 7.58 9.53
N GLU A 139 32.73 8.78 9.55
CA GLU A 139 32.68 9.74 8.46
C GLU A 139 33.44 9.24 7.21
N GLU A 140 34.58 8.58 7.38
CA GLU A 140 35.37 8.00 6.29
C GLU A 140 34.76 6.69 5.74
N THR A 141 34.30 5.81 6.64
CA THR A 141 33.78 4.48 6.27
C THR A 141 32.35 4.53 5.75
N GLY A 142 31.55 5.49 6.22
CA GLY A 142 30.17 5.71 5.77
C GLY A 142 30.02 5.80 4.23
N PRO A 143 30.70 6.73 3.55
CA PRO A 143 30.61 6.85 2.10
C PRO A 143 31.17 5.63 1.36
N LEU A 144 32.18 4.94 1.89
CA LEU A 144 32.70 3.69 1.32
C LEU A 144 31.65 2.57 1.34
N LEU A 145 30.95 2.40 2.47
CA LEU A 145 29.86 1.43 2.61
C LEU A 145 28.67 1.78 1.70
N VAL A 146 28.35 3.07 1.54
CA VAL A 146 27.29 3.52 0.61
C VAL A 146 27.66 3.24 -0.84
N LYS A 147 28.93 3.48 -1.23
CA LYS A 147 29.45 3.13 -2.57
C LYS A 147 29.37 1.63 -2.80
N LYS A 148 29.84 0.82 -1.86
CA LYS A 148 29.83 -0.64 -1.98
C LYS A 148 28.42 -1.20 -2.03
N ARG A 149 27.51 -0.69 -1.21
CA ARG A 149 26.08 -1.01 -1.28
C ARG A 149 25.53 -0.72 -2.67
N THR A 150 25.82 0.45 -3.24
CA THR A 150 25.33 0.82 -4.57
C THR A 150 25.89 -0.09 -5.66
N GLU A 151 27.16 -0.49 -5.57
CA GLU A 151 27.79 -1.45 -6.48
C GLU A 151 27.10 -2.83 -6.41
N LEU A 152 26.89 -3.36 -5.21
CA LEU A 152 26.18 -4.63 -5.00
C LEU A 152 24.74 -4.57 -5.51
N LEU A 153 24.05 -3.45 -5.30
CA LEU A 153 22.69 -3.24 -5.81
C LEU A 153 22.65 -3.23 -7.34
N LYS A 154 23.68 -2.68 -8.01
CA LYS A 154 23.81 -2.72 -9.47
C LYS A 154 24.11 -4.13 -9.96
N LEU A 155 25.06 -4.83 -9.33
CA LEU A 155 25.47 -6.18 -9.69
C LEU A 155 24.30 -7.17 -9.62
N HIS A 156 23.55 -7.16 -8.51
CA HIS A 156 22.41 -8.07 -8.31
C HIS A 156 21.09 -7.55 -8.90
N ARG A 157 21.09 -6.39 -9.57
CA ARG A 157 19.90 -5.72 -10.12
C ARG A 157 18.77 -5.57 -9.08
N CYS A 158 19.12 -5.09 -7.88
CA CYS A 158 18.22 -5.02 -6.73
C CYS A 158 17.95 -3.58 -6.27
N HIS A 159 17.94 -2.61 -7.19
CA HIS A 159 17.74 -1.20 -6.83
C HIS A 159 16.41 -0.98 -6.07
N PRO A 160 16.41 -0.18 -4.98
CA PRO A 160 15.23 -0.01 -4.12
C PRO A 160 14.08 0.73 -4.81
N ILE A 161 14.36 1.73 -5.64
CA ILE A 161 13.34 2.56 -6.33
C ILE A 161 12.27 1.73 -7.05
N PRO A 162 12.61 0.83 -8.00
CA PRO A 162 11.62 -0.02 -8.66
C PRO A 162 10.98 -1.04 -7.72
N THR A 163 11.60 -1.35 -6.58
CA THR A 163 11.04 -2.28 -5.58
C THR A 163 9.87 -1.62 -4.81
N PHE A 164 9.88 -0.29 -4.66
CA PHE A 164 8.78 0.52 -4.15
C PHE A 164 7.69 0.84 -5.21
N ALA A 165 7.74 0.23 -6.40
CA ALA A 165 6.73 0.46 -7.43
C ALA A 165 5.33 -0.06 -7.05
N LEU A 166 5.24 -1.04 -6.13
CA LEU A 166 3.96 -1.67 -5.79
C LEU A 166 2.94 -0.66 -5.18
N PRO A 167 3.26 0.13 -4.14
CA PRO A 167 2.37 1.21 -3.68
C PRO A 167 2.03 2.23 -4.77
N LEU A 168 2.99 2.56 -5.64
CA LEU A 168 2.82 3.59 -6.67
C LEU A 168 1.78 3.18 -7.73
N VAL A 169 1.70 1.89 -8.05
CA VAL A 169 0.68 1.36 -8.97
C VAL A 169 -0.64 1.11 -8.23
N HIS A 170 -0.59 0.61 -6.99
CA HIS A 170 -1.80 0.22 -6.26
C HIS A 170 -2.68 1.41 -5.85
N VAL A 171 -2.09 2.50 -5.37
CA VAL A 171 -2.85 3.66 -4.85
C VAL A 171 -3.75 4.30 -5.92
N PRO A 172 -3.27 4.61 -7.15
CA PRO A 172 -4.12 5.19 -8.20
C PRO A 172 -5.34 4.32 -8.54
N PHE A 173 -5.16 3.01 -8.74
CA PHE A 173 -6.28 2.11 -9.05
C PHE A 173 -7.27 2.01 -7.88
N PHE A 174 -6.76 1.97 -6.65
CA PHE A 174 -7.59 1.93 -5.45
C PHE A 174 -8.46 3.18 -5.32
N VAL A 175 -7.86 4.35 -5.52
CA VAL A 175 -8.55 5.64 -5.45
C VAL A 175 -9.56 5.78 -6.59
N LEU A 176 -9.15 5.46 -7.84
CA LEU A 176 -10.02 5.55 -9.00
C LEU A 176 -11.28 4.69 -8.85
N TYR A 177 -11.13 3.43 -8.44
CA TYR A 177 -12.28 2.54 -8.28
C TYR A 177 -13.16 2.94 -7.10
N SER A 178 -12.57 3.42 -5.99
CA SER A 178 -13.35 3.96 -4.86
C SER A 178 -14.23 5.14 -5.29
N PHE A 179 -13.67 6.09 -6.05
CA PHE A 179 -14.45 7.22 -6.59
C PHE A 179 -15.49 6.78 -7.61
N THR A 180 -15.21 5.73 -8.40
CA THR A 180 -16.17 5.20 -9.37
C THR A 180 -17.40 4.63 -8.68
N LEU A 181 -17.19 3.83 -7.62
CA LEU A 181 -18.27 3.28 -6.81
C LEU A 181 -19.01 4.36 -6.01
N GLN A 182 -18.28 5.37 -5.52
CA GLN A 182 -18.89 6.54 -4.87
C GLN A 182 -19.85 7.25 -5.84
N GLN A 183 -19.43 7.50 -7.07
CA GLN A 183 -20.26 8.13 -8.10
C GLN A 183 -21.48 7.27 -8.46
N ALA A 184 -21.30 5.94 -8.54
CA ALA A 184 -22.39 5.01 -8.80
C ALA A 184 -23.43 4.99 -7.66
N ALA A 185 -22.98 5.16 -6.41
CA ALA A 185 -23.83 5.20 -5.22
C ALA A 185 -24.60 6.52 -5.08
N THR A 186 -24.01 7.65 -5.48
CA THR A 186 -24.67 8.97 -5.40
C THR A 186 -25.59 9.29 -6.58
N THR A 187 -25.55 8.47 -7.64
CA THR A 187 -26.44 8.63 -8.80
C THR A 187 -27.89 8.36 -8.41
N LEU A 188 -28.80 9.28 -8.75
CA LEU A 188 -30.21 9.17 -8.41
C LEU A 188 -30.85 7.95 -9.09
N GLY A 189 -31.65 7.17 -8.34
CA GLY A 189 -32.31 5.98 -8.86
C GLY A 189 -31.36 4.80 -9.13
N THR A 190 -30.16 4.83 -8.54
CA THR A 190 -29.17 3.78 -8.72
C THR A 190 -29.71 2.41 -8.26
N PRO A 191 -29.47 1.34 -9.04
CA PRO A 191 -29.93 -0.01 -8.69
C PRO A 191 -29.21 -0.57 -7.45
N LEU A 192 -28.09 0.03 -7.03
CA LEU A 192 -27.44 -0.27 -5.75
C LEU A 192 -28.35 0.01 -4.56
N PHE A 193 -29.40 0.83 -4.71
CA PHE A 193 -30.32 1.10 -3.61
C PHE A 193 -31.06 -0.17 -3.16
N ASN A 194 -31.40 -1.02 -4.13
CA ASN A 194 -32.26 -2.20 -3.92
C ASN A 194 -31.48 -3.45 -3.50
N GLU A 195 -30.15 -3.40 -3.51
CA GLU A 195 -29.32 -4.53 -3.15
C GLU A 195 -28.81 -4.39 -1.70
N THR A 196 -28.90 -5.49 -0.97
CA THR A 196 -28.31 -5.68 0.36
C THR A 196 -27.31 -6.83 0.29
N PHE A 197 -26.24 -6.74 1.08
CA PHE A 197 -25.21 -7.77 1.13
C PHE A 197 -24.58 -7.80 2.51
N PHE A 198 -24.77 -8.90 3.26
CA PHE A 198 -24.35 -9.12 4.66
C PHE A 198 -24.81 -8.11 5.73
N SER A 199 -24.93 -6.83 5.39
CA SER A 199 -25.59 -5.79 6.17
C SER A 199 -27.02 -5.60 5.64
N ASP A 200 -27.95 -5.32 6.55
CA ASP A 200 -29.33 -4.97 6.20
C ASP A 200 -29.44 -3.60 5.50
N GLY A 201 -28.33 -2.86 5.41
CA GLY A 201 -28.24 -1.60 4.70
C GLY A 201 -28.12 -1.73 3.18
N SER A 202 -28.64 -0.74 2.47
CA SER A 202 -28.47 -0.57 1.04
C SER A 202 -27.00 -0.34 0.66
N LEU A 203 -26.52 -0.94 -0.44
CA LEU A 203 -25.15 -0.70 -0.93
C LEU A 203 -24.86 0.75 -1.33
N ALA A 204 -25.90 1.54 -1.65
CA ALA A 204 -25.76 2.94 -2.00
C ALA A 204 -25.53 3.85 -0.77
N GLN A 205 -25.87 3.38 0.43
CA GLN A 205 -25.77 4.13 1.67
C GLN A 205 -24.63 3.62 2.53
N SER A 206 -24.19 4.41 3.50
CA SER A 206 -23.23 3.94 4.50
C SER A 206 -23.83 2.81 5.32
N ASP A 207 -22.98 1.84 5.70
CA ASP A 207 -23.41 0.66 6.44
C ASP A 207 -23.95 1.02 7.84
N PRO A 208 -25.26 0.84 8.10
CA PRO A 208 -25.86 1.19 9.38
C PRO A 208 -25.44 0.24 10.51
N THR A 209 -25.02 -0.98 10.19
CA THR A 209 -24.63 -2.01 11.17
C THR A 209 -23.17 -1.88 11.60
N GLY A 210 -22.34 -1.20 10.80
CA GLY A 210 -20.89 -1.11 11.01
C GLY A 210 -20.13 -2.40 10.69
N PHE A 211 -20.78 -3.42 10.13
CA PHE A 211 -20.16 -4.68 9.72
C PHE A 211 -18.97 -4.46 8.75
N PHE A 212 -19.19 -3.77 7.63
CA PHE A 212 -18.14 -3.55 6.64
C PHE A 212 -16.97 -2.71 7.19
N PRO A 213 -17.18 -1.55 7.85
CA PRO A 213 -16.09 -0.80 8.47
C PRO A 213 -15.23 -1.62 9.43
N ILE A 214 -15.85 -2.40 10.32
CA ILE A 214 -15.14 -3.23 11.29
C ILE A 214 -14.37 -4.35 10.57
N ALA A 215 -15.00 -5.03 9.61
CA ALA A 215 -14.37 -6.10 8.85
C ALA A 215 -13.15 -5.61 8.05
N VAL A 216 -13.24 -4.43 7.42
CA VAL A 216 -12.11 -3.81 6.69
C VAL A 216 -10.95 -3.52 7.64
N GLY A 217 -11.23 -2.91 8.79
CA GLY A 217 -10.21 -2.59 9.79
C GLY A 217 -9.51 -3.82 10.34
N LEU A 218 -10.28 -4.85 10.72
CA LEU A 218 -9.76 -6.12 11.23
C LEU A 218 -8.91 -6.83 10.18
N THR A 219 -9.39 -6.92 8.94
CA THR A 219 -8.66 -7.59 7.85
C THR A 219 -7.37 -6.86 7.51
N SER A 220 -7.39 -5.52 7.52
CA SER A 220 -6.19 -4.70 7.31
C SER A 220 -5.17 -4.90 8.42
N LEU A 221 -5.61 -4.89 9.67
CA LEU A 221 -4.74 -5.13 10.83
C LEU A 221 -4.13 -6.54 10.78
N ALA A 222 -4.95 -7.57 10.53
CA ALA A 222 -4.48 -8.94 10.42
C ALA A 222 -3.47 -9.10 9.27
N GLY A 223 -3.72 -8.46 8.12
CA GLY A 223 -2.80 -8.46 6.98
C GLY A 223 -1.44 -7.85 7.30
N LEU A 224 -1.42 -6.76 8.09
CA LEU A 224 -0.19 -6.13 8.57
C LEU A 224 0.56 -7.03 9.55
N GLU A 225 -0.15 -7.68 10.47
CA GLU A 225 0.48 -8.57 11.47
C GLU A 225 1.09 -9.81 10.84
N ILE A 226 0.42 -10.40 9.84
CA ILE A 226 0.98 -11.50 9.05
C ILE A 226 2.22 -11.05 8.29
N SER A 227 2.16 -9.89 7.63
CA SER A 227 3.32 -9.35 6.91
C SER A 227 4.52 -9.15 7.84
N ARG A 228 4.28 -8.62 9.03
CA ARG A 228 5.31 -8.47 10.07
C ARG A 228 5.84 -9.82 10.53
N TYR A 229 4.98 -10.80 10.75
CA TYR A 229 5.39 -12.14 11.17
C TYR A 229 6.39 -12.76 10.18
N PHE A 230 6.17 -12.62 8.87
CA PHE A 230 7.08 -13.17 7.85
C PHE A 230 8.34 -12.35 7.58
N THR A 231 8.33 -11.06 7.95
CA THR A 231 9.40 -10.09 7.66
C THR A 231 10.19 -9.67 8.90
N SER A 232 9.83 -10.14 10.11
CA SER A 232 10.42 -9.65 11.34
C SER A 232 11.89 -10.08 11.49
N ASP A 233 12.80 -9.15 11.21
CA ASP A 233 14.20 -9.25 11.60
C ASP A 233 14.40 -8.93 13.09
N LYS A 234 15.42 -9.55 13.70
CA LYS A 234 15.73 -9.41 15.14
C LYS A 234 16.21 -8.00 15.54
N LYS A 235 16.60 -7.14 14.59
CA LYS A 235 17.01 -5.75 14.83
C LYS A 235 16.23 -4.82 13.92
N LYS A 236 15.28 -4.07 14.49
CA LYS A 236 14.52 -3.03 13.77
C LYS A 236 14.97 -1.64 14.17
N ALA A 237 15.08 -0.74 13.21
CA ALA A 237 15.34 0.67 13.48
C ALA A 237 14.15 1.32 14.20
N ARG A 238 14.39 2.38 14.99
CA ARG A 238 13.31 3.09 15.70
C ARG A 238 12.22 3.60 14.75
N TRP A 239 12.60 4.06 13.56
CA TRP A 239 11.67 4.50 12.51
C TRP A 239 10.78 3.37 11.99
N GLU A 240 11.30 2.14 11.88
CA GLU A 240 10.50 0.97 11.49
C GLU A 240 9.48 0.61 12.58
N GLN A 241 9.86 0.71 13.85
CA GLN A 241 8.93 0.50 14.97
C GLN A 241 7.82 1.57 14.98
N LEU A 242 8.18 2.83 14.76
CA LEU A 242 7.20 3.92 14.65
C LEU A 242 6.27 3.73 13.46
N LEU A 243 6.81 3.32 12.30
CA LEU A 243 6.01 2.99 11.12
C LEU A 243 5.03 1.85 11.42
N GLU A 244 5.48 0.79 12.10
CA GLU A 244 4.63 -0.34 12.45
C GLU A 244 3.48 0.05 13.39
N GLN A 245 3.74 0.91 14.38
CA GLN A 245 2.67 1.42 15.25
C GLN A 245 1.75 2.38 14.49
N GLY A 246 2.30 3.22 13.61
CA GLY A 246 1.53 4.10 12.74
C GLY A 246 0.59 3.34 11.82
N LEU A 247 1.04 2.23 11.21
CA LEU A 247 0.19 1.39 10.35
C LEU A 247 -0.92 0.67 11.12
N ARG A 248 -0.68 0.30 12.39
CA ARG A 248 -1.73 -0.21 13.28
C ARG A 248 -2.77 0.87 13.59
N GLY A 249 -2.31 2.07 13.96
CA GLY A 249 -3.19 3.22 14.17
C GLY A 249 -4.00 3.57 12.92
N LEU A 250 -3.36 3.52 11.74
CA LEU A 250 -4.03 3.72 10.46
C LEU A 250 -5.12 2.69 10.21
N SER A 251 -4.93 1.42 10.59
CA SER A 251 -5.96 0.39 10.44
C SER A 251 -7.21 0.67 11.27
N VAL A 252 -7.05 1.29 12.46
CA VAL A 252 -8.17 1.76 13.28
C VAL A 252 -8.81 2.99 12.66
N LEU A 253 -8.01 3.94 12.16
CA LEU A 253 -8.51 5.14 11.49
C LEU A 253 -9.34 4.81 10.23
N VAL A 254 -8.95 3.77 9.49
CA VAL A 254 -9.69 3.29 8.31
C VAL A 254 -11.13 2.88 8.67
N ILE A 255 -11.37 2.38 9.89
CA ILE A 255 -12.74 2.06 10.35
C ILE A 255 -13.60 3.34 10.38
N ALA A 256 -13.09 4.43 10.96
CA ALA A 256 -13.80 5.71 11.05
C ALA A 256 -14.00 6.41 9.69
N ILE A 257 -13.11 6.15 8.73
CA ILE A 257 -13.29 6.62 7.35
C ILE A 257 -14.34 5.76 6.65
N ALA A 258 -14.30 4.44 6.85
CA ALA A 258 -15.23 3.50 6.22
C ALA A 258 -16.68 3.70 6.66
N THR A 259 -16.95 4.14 7.90
CA THR A 259 -18.32 4.44 8.35
C THR A 259 -18.99 5.58 7.56
N GLN A 260 -18.19 6.45 6.94
CA GLN A 260 -18.70 7.57 6.14
C GLN A 260 -18.83 7.22 4.64
N ALA A 261 -18.25 6.10 4.21
CA ALA A 261 -18.28 5.66 2.82
C ALA A 261 -19.52 4.78 2.54
N PRO A 262 -20.06 4.82 1.30
CA PRO A 262 -21.12 3.91 0.88
C PRO A 262 -20.75 2.43 1.03
N GLY A 263 -21.76 1.58 1.22
CA GLY A 263 -21.62 0.12 1.33
C GLY A 263 -20.86 -0.49 0.15
N ALA A 264 -21.10 -0.02 -1.06
CA ALA A 264 -20.38 -0.46 -2.26
C ALA A 264 -18.86 -0.21 -2.17
N VAL A 265 -18.46 0.96 -1.66
CA VAL A 265 -17.05 1.34 -1.50
C VAL A 265 -16.39 0.53 -0.39
N THR A 266 -17.08 0.33 0.73
CA THR A 266 -16.55 -0.44 1.86
C THR A 266 -16.48 -1.94 1.55
N LEU A 267 -17.41 -2.49 0.77
CA LEU A 267 -17.36 -3.85 0.23
C LEU A 267 -16.15 -4.03 -0.71
N TYR A 268 -15.89 -3.03 -1.55
CA TYR A 268 -14.65 -3.00 -2.35
C TYR A 268 -13.42 -3.05 -1.44
N TRP A 269 -13.35 -2.19 -0.42
CA TRP A 269 -12.22 -2.18 0.51
C TRP A 269 -12.07 -3.53 1.23
N LEU A 270 -13.17 -4.17 1.61
CA LEU A 270 -13.17 -5.46 2.30
C LEU A 270 -12.63 -6.57 1.40
N SER A 271 -13.18 -6.72 0.18
CA SER A 271 -12.72 -7.72 -0.78
C SER A 271 -11.24 -7.52 -1.15
N SER A 272 -10.83 -6.27 -1.30
CA SER A 272 -9.47 -5.86 -1.66
C SER A 272 -8.44 -6.11 -0.53
N THR A 273 -8.81 -5.84 0.74
CA THR A 273 -7.97 -6.13 1.91
C THR A 273 -7.94 -7.62 2.23
N SER A 274 -9.06 -8.33 2.05
CA SER A 274 -9.13 -9.80 2.16
C SER A 274 -8.22 -10.49 1.16
N TRP A 275 -8.20 -10.02 -0.09
CA TRP A 275 -7.25 -10.49 -1.09
C TRP A 275 -5.79 -10.28 -0.63
N THR A 276 -5.47 -9.07 -0.17
CA THR A 276 -4.11 -8.72 0.28
C THR A 276 -3.67 -9.59 1.47
N PHE A 277 -4.60 -9.87 2.38
CA PHE A 277 -4.39 -10.78 3.50
C PHE A 277 -4.06 -12.19 3.02
N VAL A 278 -4.89 -12.79 2.16
CA VAL A 278 -4.66 -14.14 1.60
C VAL A 278 -3.32 -14.18 0.86
N GLN A 279 -3.07 -13.18 0.02
CA GLN A 279 -1.82 -13.04 -0.73
C GLN A 279 -0.60 -13.00 0.21
N ASN A 280 -0.69 -12.28 1.33
CA ASN A 280 0.39 -12.20 2.32
C ASN A 280 0.63 -13.52 3.04
N VAL A 281 -0.43 -14.26 3.38
CA VAL A 281 -0.33 -15.61 3.97
C VAL A 281 0.36 -16.55 3.00
N VAL A 282 -0.16 -16.67 1.77
CA VAL A 282 0.35 -17.60 0.76
C VAL A 282 1.80 -17.31 0.42
N LEU A 283 2.11 -16.07 0.04
CA LEU A 283 3.47 -15.71 -0.36
C LEU A 283 4.45 -15.77 0.82
N GLY A 284 4.01 -15.37 2.03
CA GLY A 284 4.82 -15.47 3.24
C GLY A 284 5.16 -16.91 3.61
N TYR A 285 4.20 -17.83 3.45
CA TYR A 285 4.42 -19.26 3.66
C TYR A 285 5.42 -19.83 2.65
N THR A 286 5.26 -19.53 1.36
CA THR A 286 6.20 -19.92 0.31
C THR A 286 7.62 -19.38 0.55
N ASP A 287 7.73 -18.10 0.96
CA ASP A 287 9.01 -17.47 1.29
C ASP A 287 9.70 -18.14 2.49
N ARG A 288 8.93 -18.62 3.48
CA ARG A 288 9.45 -19.38 4.62
C ARG A 288 9.94 -20.76 4.19
N GLN A 289 9.14 -21.51 3.44
CA GLN A 289 9.55 -22.83 2.94
C GLN A 289 10.84 -22.75 2.12
N ARG A 290 10.96 -21.76 1.24
CA ARG A 290 12.18 -21.55 0.44
C ARG A 290 13.41 -21.33 1.32
N ARG A 291 13.29 -20.52 2.38
CA ARG A 291 14.37 -20.28 3.35
C ARG A 291 14.76 -21.54 4.11
N ASP A 292 13.77 -22.33 4.54
CA ASP A 292 14.02 -23.57 5.27
C ASP A 292 14.72 -24.62 4.38
N LEU A 293 14.35 -24.70 3.09
CA LEU A 293 15.01 -25.59 2.13
C LEU A 293 16.47 -25.20 1.89
N VAL A 294 16.74 -23.90 1.68
CA VAL A 294 18.11 -23.39 1.50
C VAL A 294 18.96 -23.65 2.74
N ALA A 295 18.40 -23.43 3.94
CA ALA A 295 19.09 -23.73 5.20
C ALA A 295 19.44 -25.21 5.34
N ARG A 296 18.52 -26.13 4.98
CA ARG A 296 18.77 -27.58 4.99
C ARG A 296 19.84 -27.98 3.97
N GLN A 297 19.82 -27.40 2.78
CA GLN A 297 20.85 -27.66 1.76
C GLN A 297 22.23 -27.19 2.22
N ALA A 298 22.32 -26.00 2.81
CA ALA A 298 23.57 -25.48 3.36
C ALA A 298 24.10 -26.32 4.54
N GLN A 299 23.20 -26.85 5.38
CA GLN A 299 23.56 -27.79 6.46
C GLN A 299 24.08 -29.11 5.89
N ARG A 300 23.42 -29.68 4.87
CA ARG A 300 23.88 -30.91 4.19
C ARG A 300 25.24 -30.72 3.51
N ALA A 301 25.52 -29.53 2.98
CA ALA A 301 26.80 -29.19 2.39
C ALA A 301 27.90 -28.86 3.42
N GLY A 302 27.61 -28.96 4.73
CA GLY A 302 28.58 -28.68 5.79
C GLY A 302 28.92 -27.19 5.96
N LEU A 303 28.21 -26.28 5.29
CA LEU A 303 28.48 -24.84 5.33
C LEU A 303 27.93 -24.15 6.60
N ILE A 304 27.01 -24.79 7.31
CA ILE A 304 26.35 -24.25 8.50
C ILE A 304 26.32 -25.33 9.58
N THR A 305 26.91 -25.05 10.75
CA THR A 305 26.75 -25.89 11.95
C THR A 305 25.29 -25.82 12.44
N PRO A 306 24.66 -26.92 12.86
CA PRO A 306 23.29 -26.91 13.37
C PRO A 306 23.20 -25.91 14.53
N ARG A 307 22.50 -24.80 14.30
CA ARG A 307 22.29 -23.80 15.33
C ARG A 307 21.21 -24.35 16.25
N PHE A 308 21.58 -24.77 17.47
CA PHE A 308 20.62 -25.07 18.51
C PHE A 308 19.86 -23.78 18.82
N VAL A 309 18.63 -23.65 18.30
CA VAL A 309 17.71 -22.57 18.68
C VAL A 309 16.92 -23.11 19.88
N PRO A 310 17.24 -22.70 21.12
CA PRO A 310 16.49 -23.17 22.27
C PRO A 310 15.01 -22.80 22.10
N ARG A 311 14.14 -23.78 22.31
CA ARG A 311 12.67 -23.72 22.15
C ARG A 311 12.02 -22.53 22.90
N HIS A 312 12.72 -21.94 23.87
CA HIS A 312 12.30 -20.79 24.65
C HIS A 312 12.51 -19.41 23.98
N GLU A 313 13.45 -19.29 23.02
CA GLU A 313 13.78 -18.00 22.37
C GLU A 313 12.89 -17.67 21.17
N GLN A 314 12.00 -18.60 20.81
CA GLN A 314 10.89 -18.39 19.88
C GLN A 314 9.62 -17.90 20.61
N LYS A 315 9.77 -17.26 21.78
CA LYS A 315 8.67 -16.59 22.48
C LYS A 315 8.20 -15.37 21.68
N MET A 316 7.26 -15.67 20.78
CA MET A 316 6.11 -14.88 20.35
C MET A 316 6.29 -13.35 20.32
N GLY A 317 6.86 -12.86 19.22
CA GLY A 317 6.52 -11.53 18.69
C GLY A 317 5.18 -11.50 17.92
N GLY A 318 4.26 -12.44 18.14
CA GLY A 318 3.11 -12.63 17.27
C GLY A 318 2.02 -13.55 17.82
N THR A 319 1.57 -13.33 19.06
CA THR A 319 0.37 -14.00 19.61
C THR A 319 -0.83 -13.81 18.67
N THR A 320 -0.96 -12.62 18.08
CA THR A 320 -2.06 -12.27 17.16
C THR A 320 -1.89 -12.90 15.78
N ALA A 321 -0.72 -12.82 15.14
CA ALA A 321 -0.46 -13.50 13.86
C ALA A 321 -0.57 -15.03 13.96
N HIS A 322 -0.13 -15.61 15.09
CA HIS A 322 -0.29 -17.04 15.36
C HIS A 322 -1.75 -17.41 15.59
N LEU A 323 -2.52 -16.58 16.31
CA LEU A 323 -3.97 -16.76 16.46
C LEU A 323 -4.67 -16.72 15.10
N VAL A 324 -4.34 -15.73 14.25
CA VAL A 324 -4.88 -15.59 12.90
C VAL A 324 -4.57 -16.82 12.04
N LEU A 325 -3.33 -17.30 12.03
CA LEU A 325 -2.96 -18.51 11.27
C LEU A 325 -3.66 -19.77 11.79
N VAL A 326 -3.81 -19.90 13.11
CA VAL A 326 -4.55 -21.01 13.73
C VAL A 326 -6.04 -20.96 13.38
N LEU A 327 -6.66 -19.78 13.44
CA LEU A 327 -8.06 -19.57 13.05
C LEU A 327 -8.32 -19.92 11.57
N LEU A 328 -7.34 -19.72 10.70
CA LEU A 328 -7.42 -20.11 9.29
C LEU A 328 -7.14 -21.60 9.03
N GLY A 329 -6.92 -22.41 10.08
CA GLY A 329 -6.57 -23.82 9.92
C GLY A 329 -5.20 -24.05 9.26
N VAL A 330 -4.38 -23.01 9.11
CA VAL A 330 -3.02 -23.14 8.58
C VAL A 330 -2.21 -23.84 9.67
N ARG A 331 -1.90 -25.13 9.46
CA ARG A 331 -1.12 -25.93 10.40
C ARG A 331 0.27 -25.32 10.53
N VAL A 332 0.44 -24.47 11.55
CA VAL A 332 1.74 -24.06 12.04
C VAL A 332 2.34 -25.31 12.66
N GLU A 333 3.09 -26.09 11.88
CA GLU A 333 3.86 -27.22 12.40
C GLU A 333 4.74 -26.70 13.55
N LYS A 334 4.28 -26.92 14.78
CA LYS A 334 5.19 -27.09 15.90
C LYS A 334 5.92 -28.39 15.57
N ARG A 335 7.09 -28.26 14.94
CA ARG A 335 8.02 -29.35 14.72
C ARG A 335 8.52 -29.80 16.10
N LEU A 336 7.68 -30.59 16.77
CA LEU A 336 7.96 -31.31 17.99
C LEU A 336 8.89 -32.45 17.61
N ALA A 337 10.12 -32.35 18.10
CA ALA A 337 11.03 -33.45 18.42
C ALA A 337 11.24 -34.53 17.35
N ASP A 338 12.31 -34.38 16.58
CA ASP A 338 13.11 -35.50 16.04
C ASP A 338 14.59 -35.16 16.23
N THR A 339 15.05 -35.13 17.49
CA THR A 339 16.49 -35.15 17.86
C THR A 339 16.66 -35.86 19.21
N ALA A 340 15.97 -36.97 19.40
CA ALA A 340 16.17 -37.88 20.52
C ALA A 340 16.55 -39.26 19.99
N GLU A 341 17.52 -39.32 19.07
CA GLU A 341 18.11 -40.59 18.62
C GLU A 341 19.43 -40.29 17.89
N PHE A 342 20.43 -39.79 18.61
CA PHE A 342 21.83 -39.91 18.19
C PHE A 342 22.78 -39.68 19.37
N GLN A 343 22.52 -40.39 20.48
CA GLN A 343 23.53 -40.71 21.49
C GLN A 343 23.17 -42.07 22.11
N SER A 344 23.72 -43.12 21.50
CA SER A 344 24.10 -44.37 22.15
C SER A 344 25.32 -44.90 21.45
#